data_AF-A0A6J7U9H4-F1
#
_entry.id   AF-A0A6J7U9H4-F1
#
_cell.length_a   1.000
_cell.length_b   1.000
_cell.length_c   1.000
_cell.angle_alpha   90.00
_cell.angle_beta   90.00
_cell.angle_gamma   90.00
#
_symmetry.space_group_name_H-M   'P 1'
#
loop_
_entity.id
_entity.type
_entity.pdbx_description
1 polymer ?
#
loop_
_entity_poly.entity_id
_entity_poly.type
_entity_poly.pdbx_seq_one_letter_code
_entity_poly.pdbx_strand_id
1 'polypeptide(L)'
;MSVIENMLPPSTRLKFLTTVESGALLGEWGEEKFIPERTDSFQRLDLKVPLKVIPSIEQLEELWKNIDSNARSVRIKRAKKLREGYLREAGTTHPVWIWRFGKALFVAHPGEAYSKFQIELRSRFPDLVIFVLNCTNGPGYVYVPTAESYDRGRYQVWQTLLGPGALDELIERVGDAIEVMI
;
A
#
# COMPACT_ATOMS: atom_id res chain seq x y z
N MET A 1 12.48 25.60 -11.09
CA MET A 1 12.50 24.51 -12.10
C MET A 1 13.90 23.87 -12.15
N SER A 2 14.43 23.28 -11.07
CA SER A 2 15.85 22.81 -11.07
C SER A 2 16.06 21.30 -10.99
N VAL A 3 15.01 20.50 -10.78
CA VAL A 3 15.16 19.02 -10.65
C VAL A 3 15.40 18.37 -12.01
N ILE A 4 14.72 18.83 -13.06
CA ILE A 4 14.86 18.25 -14.41
C ILE A 4 16.23 18.57 -15.02
N GLU A 5 16.77 19.77 -14.79
CA GLU A 5 18.06 20.21 -15.32
C GLU A 5 19.25 19.38 -14.80
N ASN A 6 19.09 18.72 -13.65
CA ASN A 6 20.11 17.84 -13.06
C ASN A 6 19.86 16.35 -13.32
N MET A 7 18.88 15.99 -14.15
CA MET A 7 18.67 14.59 -14.55
C MET A 7 19.64 14.19 -15.67
N LEU A 8 20.08 12.93 -15.65
CA LEU A 8 20.86 12.35 -16.74
C LEU A 8 20.11 12.44 -18.08
N PRO A 9 20.82 12.51 -19.22
CA PRO A 9 20.17 12.43 -20.53
C PRO A 9 19.34 11.15 -20.69
N PRO A 10 18.29 11.15 -21.52
CA PRO A 10 17.49 9.95 -21.77
C PRO A 10 18.34 8.71 -22.06
N SER A 11 17.91 7.55 -21.55
CA SER A 11 18.59 6.26 -21.77
C SER A 11 20.04 6.23 -21.22
N THR A 12 20.29 6.95 -20.14
CA THR A 12 21.59 6.99 -19.42
C THR A 12 21.39 6.68 -17.94
N ARG A 13 22.25 5.85 -17.36
CA ARG A 13 22.24 5.49 -15.93
C ARG A 13 23.60 5.73 -15.29
N LEU A 14 23.62 5.92 -13.97
CA LEU A 14 24.86 5.88 -13.20
C LEU A 14 25.32 4.43 -13.04
N LYS A 15 26.58 4.17 -13.34
CA LYS A 15 27.27 2.90 -13.12
C LYS A 15 28.34 3.12 -12.06
N PHE A 16 28.25 2.35 -10.99
CA PHE A 16 29.30 2.32 -9.97
C PHE A 16 30.61 1.83 -10.62
N LEU A 17 31.70 2.57 -10.42
CA LEU A 17 33.02 2.26 -10.97
C LEU A 17 33.93 1.67 -9.90
N THR A 18 34.19 2.44 -8.84
CA THR A 18 35.07 2.02 -7.75
C THR A 18 34.76 2.77 -6.45
N THR A 19 35.29 2.26 -5.35
CA THR A 19 35.34 2.99 -4.07
C THR A 19 36.66 3.75 -3.97
N VAL A 20 36.63 4.98 -3.45
CA VAL A 20 37.79 5.85 -3.23
C VAL A 20 37.86 6.22 -1.75
N GLU A 21 39.04 6.06 -1.13
CA GLU A 21 39.29 6.50 0.25
C GLU A 21 39.66 7.98 0.29
N SER A 22 38.82 8.80 0.93
CA SER A 22 39.06 10.25 1.09
C SER A 22 38.58 10.74 2.46
N GLY A 23 39.00 10.06 3.52
CA GLY A 23 38.53 10.29 4.90
C GLY A 23 37.17 9.65 5.23
N ALA A 24 36.43 9.24 4.20
CA ALA A 24 35.32 8.29 4.22
C ALA A 24 35.34 7.49 2.90
N LEU A 25 34.56 6.39 2.84
CA LEU A 25 34.37 5.64 1.60
C LEU A 25 33.42 6.40 0.67
N LEU A 26 33.95 6.87 -0.46
CA LEU A 26 33.17 7.51 -1.51
C LEU A 26 33.03 6.56 -2.71
N GLY A 27 31.88 6.59 -3.38
CA GLY A 27 31.69 5.87 -4.63
C GLY A 27 32.00 6.77 -5.83
N GLU A 28 32.83 6.29 -6.74
CA GLU A 28 32.99 6.87 -8.08
C GLU A 28 31.90 6.30 -9.00
N TRP A 29 31.24 7.19 -9.74
CA TRP A 29 30.13 6.85 -10.63
C TRP A 29 30.40 7.41 -12.02
N GLY A 30 30.23 6.57 -13.04
CA GLY A 30 30.26 6.97 -14.44
C GLY A 30 28.87 6.91 -15.06
N GLU A 31 28.71 7.53 -16.23
CA GLU A 31 27.50 7.40 -17.04
C GLU A 31 27.61 6.20 -17.98
N GLU A 32 26.53 5.42 -18.09
CA GLU A 32 26.42 4.31 -19.03
C GLU A 32 25.10 4.42 -19.81
N LYS A 33 25.16 4.23 -21.13
CA LYS A 33 23.96 4.12 -21.96
C LYS A 33 23.28 2.76 -21.75
N PHE A 34 21.95 2.76 -21.72
CA PHE A 34 21.18 1.53 -21.62
C PHE A 34 19.93 1.60 -22.51
N ILE A 35 19.39 0.46 -22.88
CA ILE A 35 18.10 0.38 -23.58
C ILE A 35 17.02 0.22 -22.51
N PRO A 36 16.13 1.22 -22.31
CA PRO A 36 15.08 1.10 -21.32
C PRO A 36 14.04 0.08 -21.78
N GLU A 37 13.50 -0.66 -20.82
CA GLU A 37 12.30 -1.44 -21.04
C GLU A 37 11.11 -0.51 -21.26
N ARG A 38 10.31 -0.79 -22.28
CA ARG A 38 9.19 0.06 -22.73
C ARG A 38 7.82 -0.52 -22.45
N THR A 39 7.75 -1.66 -21.77
CA THR A 39 6.50 -2.33 -21.43
C THR A 39 5.68 -1.46 -20.51
N ASP A 40 4.47 -1.09 -20.93
CA ASP A 40 3.48 -0.45 -20.08
C ASP A 40 2.21 -1.28 -20.01
N SER A 41 1.63 -1.33 -18.82
CA SER A 41 0.36 -2.02 -18.61
C SER A 41 -0.34 -1.45 -17.39
N PHE A 42 -1.66 -1.61 -17.38
CA PHE A 42 -2.50 -1.15 -16.30
C PHE A 42 -3.55 -2.20 -15.97
N GLN A 43 -3.76 -2.41 -14.68
CA GLN A 43 -4.85 -3.23 -14.18
C GLN A 43 -5.47 -2.60 -12.94
N ARG A 44 -6.78 -2.74 -12.82
CA ARG A 44 -7.50 -2.54 -11.57
C ARG A 44 -8.09 -3.87 -11.10
N LEU A 45 -7.89 -4.17 -9.83
CA LEU A 45 -8.47 -5.31 -9.14
C LEU A 45 -9.50 -4.80 -8.14
N ASP A 46 -10.64 -5.46 -8.03
CA ASP A 46 -11.61 -5.26 -6.95
C ASP A 46 -11.64 -6.53 -6.10
N LEU A 47 -10.77 -6.59 -5.09
CA LEU A 47 -10.47 -7.80 -4.34
C LEU A 47 -11.48 -8.04 -3.21
N LYS A 48 -12.02 -9.26 -3.12
CA LYS A 48 -12.80 -9.66 -1.94
C LYS A 48 -11.81 -10.03 -0.84
N VAL A 49 -11.78 -9.22 0.21
CA VAL A 49 -10.92 -9.45 1.38
C VAL A 49 -11.76 -9.81 2.60
N PRO A 50 -11.23 -10.61 3.53
CA PRO A 50 -11.88 -10.89 4.81
C PRO A 50 -12.37 -9.61 5.49
N LEU A 51 -13.63 -9.63 5.93
CA LEU A 51 -14.23 -8.61 6.79
C LEU A 51 -14.41 -9.19 8.19
N LYS A 52 -14.25 -8.35 9.21
CA LYS A 52 -14.61 -8.75 10.57
C LYS A 52 -16.13 -8.79 10.72
N VAL A 53 -16.62 -9.35 11.83
CA VAL A 53 -18.01 -9.08 12.26
C VAL A 53 -18.13 -7.59 12.53
N ILE A 54 -18.86 -6.87 11.68
CA ILE A 54 -18.99 -5.41 11.74
C ILE A 54 -20.12 -5.07 12.71
N PRO A 55 -19.84 -4.50 13.90
CA PRO A 55 -20.91 -4.09 14.81
C PRO A 55 -21.73 -2.95 14.18
N SER A 56 -23.02 -2.86 14.52
CA SER A 56 -23.83 -1.70 14.17
C SER A 56 -23.32 -0.43 14.85
N ILE A 57 -23.76 0.74 14.40
CA ILE A 57 -23.37 1.99 15.06
C ILE A 57 -23.88 2.02 16.50
N GLU A 58 -25.09 1.53 16.75
CA GLU A 58 -25.71 1.44 18.07
C GLU A 58 -24.89 0.51 18.98
N GLN A 59 -24.42 -0.63 18.45
CA GLN A 59 -23.53 -1.54 19.17
C GLN A 59 -22.19 -0.89 19.51
N LEU A 60 -21.60 -0.10 18.59
CA LEU A 60 -20.38 0.65 18.87
C LEU A 60 -20.61 1.76 19.90
N GLU A 61 -21.76 2.42 19.85
CA GLU A 61 -22.15 3.44 20.82
C GLU A 61 -22.25 2.85 22.22
N GLU A 62 -22.85 1.67 22.36
CA GLU A 62 -22.93 0.94 23.63
C GLU A 62 -21.55 0.45 24.09
N LEU A 63 -20.76 -0.16 23.20
CA LEU A 63 -19.42 -0.66 23.50
C LEU A 63 -18.48 0.44 24.03
N TRP A 64 -18.64 1.67 23.53
CA TRP A 64 -17.81 2.81 23.89
C TRP A 64 -18.47 3.77 24.88
N LYS A 65 -19.56 3.37 25.56
CA LYS A 65 -20.30 4.24 26.48
C LYS A 65 -19.47 4.82 27.62
N ASN A 66 -18.45 4.09 28.07
CA ASN A 66 -17.57 4.46 29.18
C ASN A 66 -16.30 5.22 28.75
N ILE A 67 -16.17 5.52 27.44
CA ILE A 67 -15.05 6.32 26.92
C ILE A 67 -15.42 7.80 27.03
N ASP A 68 -14.42 8.66 27.23
CA ASP A 68 -14.55 10.11 27.12
C ASP A 68 -15.46 10.52 25.93
N SER A 69 -16.37 11.46 26.17
CA SER A 69 -17.44 11.82 25.22
C SER A 69 -16.89 12.38 23.90
N ASN A 70 -15.83 13.18 23.96
CA ASN A 70 -15.17 13.72 22.79
C ASN A 70 -14.50 12.59 21.99
N ALA A 71 -13.72 11.73 22.65
CA ALA A 71 -13.10 10.58 22.03
C ALA A 71 -14.13 9.60 21.41
N ARG A 72 -15.24 9.34 22.10
CA ARG A 72 -16.35 8.51 21.61
C ARG A 72 -16.96 9.11 20.34
N SER A 73 -17.28 10.40 20.34
CA SER A 73 -17.88 11.07 19.18
C SER A 73 -16.98 11.01 17.93
N VAL A 74 -15.67 11.19 18.10
CA VAL A 74 -14.69 11.08 17.01
C VAL A 74 -14.64 9.65 16.46
N ARG A 75 -14.62 8.64 17.34
CA ARG A 75 -14.61 7.23 16.92
C ARG A 75 -15.87 6.86 16.14
N ILE A 76 -17.04 7.27 16.61
CA ILE A 76 -18.32 7.02 15.92
C ILE A 76 -18.37 7.73 14.57
N LYS A 77 -17.92 9.00 14.49
CA LYS A 77 -17.85 9.72 13.21
C LYS A 77 -16.94 9.03 12.19
N ARG A 78 -15.76 8.55 12.62
CA ARG A 78 -14.85 7.77 11.75
C ARG A 78 -15.50 6.45 11.31
N ALA A 79 -16.14 5.75 12.24
CA ALA A 79 -16.83 4.50 11.97
C ALA A 79 -17.96 4.67 10.92
N LYS A 80 -18.71 5.78 10.96
CA LYS A 80 -19.73 6.13 9.95
C LYS A 80 -19.10 6.42 8.59
N LYS A 81 -18.11 7.32 8.54
CA LYS A 81 -17.42 7.70 7.30
C LYS A 81 -16.78 6.50 6.60
N LEU A 82 -16.17 5.59 7.36
CA LEU A 82 -15.57 4.38 6.80
C LEU A 82 -16.63 3.47 6.19
N ARG A 83 -17.81 3.32 6.83
CA ARG A 83 -18.91 2.51 6.29
C ARG A 83 -19.47 3.12 5.01
N GLU A 84 -19.76 4.41 5.00
CA GLU A 84 -20.24 5.15 3.81
C GLU A 84 -19.25 5.00 2.64
N GLY A 85 -17.96 5.12 2.93
CA GLY A 85 -16.93 5.05 1.92
C GLY A 85 -16.61 3.64 1.42
N TYR A 86 -16.66 2.62 2.28
CA TYR A 86 -16.09 1.30 2.01
C TYR A 86 -17.15 0.21 1.79
N LEU A 87 -18.32 0.31 2.44
CA LEU A 87 -19.39 -0.66 2.24
C LEU A 87 -20.15 -0.39 0.94
N ARG A 88 -20.57 -1.45 0.26
CA ARG A 88 -21.33 -1.42 -0.99
C ARG A 88 -22.43 -2.45 -0.94
N GLU A 89 -23.61 -2.12 -1.46
CA GLU A 89 -24.77 -3.03 -1.48
C GLU A 89 -24.49 -4.29 -2.32
N ALA A 90 -23.81 -4.15 -3.45
CA ALA A 90 -23.44 -5.25 -4.34
C ALA A 90 -22.29 -6.15 -3.79
N GLY A 91 -21.79 -5.86 -2.59
CA GLY A 91 -20.65 -6.55 -1.97
C GLY A 91 -19.41 -5.66 -1.87
N THR A 92 -18.76 -5.71 -0.71
CA THR A 92 -17.57 -4.90 -0.40
C THR A 92 -16.30 -5.52 -0.99
N THR A 93 -15.55 -4.72 -1.72
CA THR A 93 -14.24 -5.06 -2.28
C THR A 93 -13.17 -4.03 -1.87
N HIS A 94 -11.90 -4.46 -1.87
CA HIS A 94 -10.74 -3.59 -1.73
C HIS A 94 -10.16 -3.31 -3.11
N PRO A 95 -10.28 -2.09 -3.66
CA PRO A 95 -9.72 -1.77 -4.95
C PRO A 95 -8.20 -1.65 -4.88
N VAL A 96 -7.50 -2.21 -5.86
CA VAL A 96 -6.06 -2.06 -6.07
C VAL A 96 -5.81 -1.66 -7.51
N TRP A 97 -4.94 -0.67 -7.72
CA TRP A 97 -4.47 -0.25 -9.04
C TRP A 97 -3.02 -0.64 -9.20
N ILE A 98 -2.69 -1.25 -10.32
CA ILE A 98 -1.34 -1.66 -10.67
C ILE A 98 -0.99 -1.00 -12.01
N TRP A 99 0.05 -0.16 -12.00
CA TRP A 99 0.60 0.45 -13.20
C TRP A 99 2.04 -0.01 -13.41
N ARG A 100 2.35 -0.56 -14.58
CA ARG A 100 3.71 -0.89 -15.01
C ARG A 100 4.21 0.16 -15.98
N PHE A 101 5.44 0.62 -15.75
CA PHE A 101 6.21 1.45 -16.67
C PHE A 101 7.64 0.90 -16.74
N GLY A 102 7.92 0.09 -17.76
CA GLY A 102 9.14 -0.71 -17.87
C GLY A 102 9.29 -1.64 -16.67
N LYS A 103 10.39 -1.44 -15.91
CA LYS A 103 10.68 -2.18 -14.67
C LYS A 103 10.08 -1.59 -13.40
N ALA A 104 9.41 -0.44 -13.50
CA ALA A 104 8.74 0.17 -12.37
C ALA A 104 7.28 -0.28 -12.29
N LEU A 105 6.85 -0.71 -11.10
CA LEU A 105 5.45 -1.01 -10.79
C LEU A 105 4.97 -0.07 -9.70
N PHE A 106 3.78 0.50 -9.89
CA PHE A 106 3.09 1.28 -8.88
C PHE A 106 1.85 0.52 -8.45
N VAL A 107 1.85 0.08 -7.20
CA VAL A 107 0.76 -0.66 -6.57
C VAL A 107 0.06 0.28 -5.58
N ALA A 108 -1.12 0.74 -5.95
CA ALA A 108 -1.89 1.71 -5.19
C ALA A 108 -3.16 1.09 -4.62
N HIS A 109 -3.51 1.47 -3.40
CA HIS A 109 -4.73 0.99 -2.74
C HIS A 109 -5.19 2.00 -1.67
N PRO A 110 -6.48 1.99 -1.26
CA PRO A 110 -7.03 3.02 -0.36
C PRO A 110 -6.65 2.83 1.11
N GLY A 111 -5.94 1.75 1.44
CA GLY A 111 -5.64 1.37 2.82
C GLY A 111 -4.27 1.80 3.33
N GLU A 112 -4.09 1.61 4.64
CA GLU A 112 -2.81 1.71 5.35
C GLU A 112 -2.31 0.29 5.70
N ALA A 113 -1.49 -0.30 4.82
CA ALA A 113 -0.91 -1.64 4.97
C ALA A 113 0.54 -1.65 5.52
N TYR A 114 1.03 -0.49 5.98
CA TYR A 114 2.37 -0.28 6.54
C TYR A 114 3.47 -0.91 5.67
N SER A 115 4.53 -1.44 6.30
CA SER A 115 5.70 -1.96 5.58
C SER A 115 5.54 -3.39 5.08
N LYS A 116 4.71 -4.24 5.71
CA LYS A 116 4.64 -5.66 5.33
C LYS A 116 4.27 -5.81 3.86
N PHE A 117 3.24 -5.10 3.39
CA PHE A 117 2.80 -5.18 1.99
C PHE A 117 3.91 -4.89 0.98
N GLN A 118 4.67 -3.80 1.17
CA GLN A 118 5.78 -3.45 0.28
C GLN A 118 6.99 -4.39 0.41
N ILE A 119 7.27 -4.92 1.60
CA ILE A 119 8.38 -5.83 1.83
C ILE A 119 8.14 -7.15 1.10
N GLU A 120 6.95 -7.73 1.27
CA GLU A 120 6.61 -9.02 0.67
C GLU A 120 6.57 -8.94 -0.87
N LEU A 121 5.95 -7.89 -1.44
CA LEU A 121 5.92 -7.71 -2.89
C LEU A 121 7.33 -7.52 -3.46
N ARG A 122 8.19 -6.71 -2.83
CA ARG A 122 9.57 -6.53 -3.29
C ARG A 122 10.43 -7.78 -3.12
N SER A 123 10.15 -8.58 -2.09
CA SER A 123 10.81 -9.87 -1.90
C SER A 123 10.43 -10.87 -2.99
N ARG A 124 9.16 -10.88 -3.43
CA ARG A 124 8.67 -11.76 -4.50
C ARG A 124 9.19 -11.35 -5.88
N PHE A 125 9.43 -10.05 -6.11
CA PHE A 125 9.86 -9.50 -7.41
C PHE A 125 11.15 -8.65 -7.29
N PRO A 126 12.31 -9.26 -6.99
CA PRO A 126 13.54 -8.53 -6.73
C PRO A 126 14.09 -7.75 -7.94
N ASP A 127 13.70 -8.14 -9.16
CA ASP A 127 14.13 -7.49 -10.40
C ASP A 127 13.30 -6.27 -10.80
N LEU A 128 12.23 -5.97 -10.05
CA LEU A 128 11.30 -4.88 -10.30
C LEU A 128 11.40 -3.79 -9.23
N VAL A 129 11.26 -2.54 -9.65
CA VAL A 129 11.15 -1.40 -8.74
C VAL A 129 9.68 -1.22 -8.37
N ILE A 130 9.28 -1.71 -7.20
CA ILE A 130 7.89 -1.63 -6.74
C ILE A 130 7.68 -0.44 -5.79
N PHE A 131 6.82 0.48 -6.20
CA PHE A 131 6.28 1.57 -5.40
C PHE A 131 4.92 1.18 -4.84
N VAL A 132 4.79 1.11 -3.51
CA VAL A 132 3.49 0.90 -2.86
C VAL A 132 2.94 2.24 -2.41
N LEU A 133 1.78 2.60 -2.95
CA LEU A 133 1.08 3.85 -2.68
C LEU A 133 -0.10 3.56 -1.74
N ASN A 134 0.15 3.64 -0.43
CA ASN A 134 -0.90 3.58 0.59
C ASN A 134 -1.81 4.81 0.49
N CYS A 135 -3.02 4.72 1.07
CA CYS A 135 -3.98 5.83 1.13
C CYS A 135 -4.30 6.46 -0.23
N THR A 136 -4.22 5.69 -1.30
CA THR A 136 -4.45 6.18 -2.66
C THR A 136 -5.88 5.94 -3.09
N ASN A 137 -6.52 6.97 -3.64
CA ASN A 137 -7.93 6.97 -4.03
C ASN A 137 -8.89 6.73 -2.84
N GLY A 138 -10.18 6.59 -3.16
CA GLY A 138 -11.25 6.45 -2.17
C GLY A 138 -11.52 4.99 -1.74
N PRO A 139 -12.08 4.81 -0.54
CA PRO A 139 -12.51 5.87 0.38
C PRO A 139 -11.40 6.47 1.26
N GLY A 140 -10.15 5.97 1.21
CA GLY A 140 -9.11 6.32 2.19
C GLY A 140 -9.51 5.89 3.61
N TYR A 141 -8.63 5.97 4.60
CA TYR A 141 -8.93 5.72 6.03
C TYR A 141 -9.21 4.26 6.46
N VAL A 142 -8.87 3.24 5.65
CA VAL A 142 -8.95 1.83 6.10
C VAL A 142 -7.58 1.33 6.52
N TYR A 143 -7.42 0.89 7.76
CA TYR A 143 -6.21 0.16 8.13
C TYR A 143 -6.25 -1.26 7.57
N VAL A 144 -5.09 -1.79 7.21
CA VAL A 144 -4.91 -3.18 6.77
C VAL A 144 -3.92 -3.86 7.73
N PRO A 145 -4.37 -4.26 8.93
CA PRO A 145 -3.48 -4.83 9.95
C PRO A 145 -3.00 -6.24 9.58
N THR A 146 -1.87 -6.64 10.14
CA THR A 146 -1.46 -8.06 10.17
C THR A 146 -2.44 -8.90 10.99
N ALA A 147 -2.56 -10.20 10.71
CA ALA A 147 -3.42 -11.11 11.48
C ALA A 147 -3.10 -11.07 13.00
N GLU A 148 -1.82 -11.11 13.37
CA GLU A 148 -1.37 -11.03 14.77
C GLU A 148 -1.77 -9.73 15.49
N SER A 149 -2.01 -8.64 14.75
CA SER A 149 -2.42 -7.38 15.36
C SER A 149 -3.80 -7.48 16.01
N TYR A 150 -4.65 -8.39 15.53
CA TYR A 150 -6.02 -8.59 16.03
C TYR A 150 -6.02 -9.14 17.45
N ASP A 151 -5.06 -9.98 17.82
CA ASP A 151 -4.93 -10.55 19.17
C ASP A 151 -4.55 -9.49 20.22
N ARG A 152 -3.99 -8.36 19.78
CA ARG A 152 -3.47 -7.29 20.63
C ARG A 152 -4.41 -6.09 20.76
N GLY A 153 -5.57 -6.10 20.10
CA GLY A 153 -6.57 -5.02 20.17
C GLY A 153 -6.06 -3.63 19.78
N ARG A 154 -5.03 -3.55 18.92
CA ARG A 154 -4.30 -2.29 18.61
C ARG A 154 -5.12 -1.29 17.81
N TYR A 155 -4.75 0.00 17.92
CA TYR A 155 -5.02 1.09 16.96
C TYR A 155 -6.02 0.78 15.82
N GLN A 156 -5.38 0.08 14.91
CA GLN A 156 -5.75 -0.20 13.56
C GLN A 156 -6.88 -1.22 13.46
N VAL A 157 -6.95 -2.16 14.41
CA VAL A 157 -7.92 -3.25 14.45
C VAL A 157 -9.32 -2.74 14.80
N TRP A 158 -9.42 -1.80 15.73
CA TRP A 158 -10.70 -1.19 16.07
C TRP A 158 -11.21 -0.26 14.97
N GLN A 159 -10.30 0.41 14.27
CA GLN A 159 -10.64 1.39 13.24
C GLN A 159 -10.86 0.80 11.84
N THR A 160 -10.57 -0.47 11.58
CA THR A 160 -10.80 -1.11 10.27
C THR A 160 -12.10 -1.92 10.22
N LEU A 161 -12.66 -2.12 9.02
CA LEU A 161 -13.71 -3.11 8.76
C LEU A 161 -13.14 -4.47 8.32
N LEU A 162 -11.85 -4.50 7.98
CA LEU A 162 -11.17 -5.70 7.53
C LEU A 162 -11.02 -6.71 8.68
N GLY A 163 -10.99 -7.99 8.31
CA GLY A 163 -10.79 -9.11 9.20
C GLY A 163 -9.34 -9.57 9.24
N PRO A 164 -9.00 -10.48 10.18
CA PRO A 164 -7.73 -11.19 10.17
C PRO A 164 -7.48 -11.84 8.80
N GLY A 165 -6.23 -11.81 8.33
CA GLY A 165 -5.83 -12.35 7.02
C GLY A 165 -6.09 -11.44 5.81
N ALA A 166 -6.77 -10.31 5.98
CA ALA A 166 -7.02 -9.40 4.85
C ALA A 166 -5.75 -8.82 4.22
N LEU A 167 -4.70 -8.58 5.02
CA LEU A 167 -3.41 -8.16 4.49
C LEU A 167 -2.73 -9.25 3.66
N ASP A 168 -2.78 -10.49 4.15
CA ASP A 168 -2.14 -11.63 3.49
C ASP A 168 -2.86 -11.94 2.16
N GLU A 169 -4.20 -11.90 2.15
CA GLU A 169 -4.99 -11.99 0.91
C GLU A 169 -4.62 -10.89 -0.10
N LEU A 170 -4.42 -9.64 0.36
CA LEU A 170 -3.98 -8.56 -0.53
C LEU A 170 -2.59 -8.82 -1.10
N ILE A 171 -1.64 -9.29 -0.29
CA ILE A 171 -0.28 -9.64 -0.74
C ILE A 171 -0.34 -10.70 -1.84
N GLU A 172 -1.04 -11.81 -1.59
CA GLU A 172 -1.12 -12.92 -2.52
C GLU A 172 -1.79 -12.51 -3.83
N ARG A 173 -2.99 -11.94 -3.75
CA ARG A 173 -3.78 -11.59 -4.95
C ARG A 173 -3.14 -10.52 -5.83
N VAL A 174 -2.40 -9.60 -5.21
CA VAL A 174 -1.63 -8.59 -5.95
C VAL A 174 -0.36 -9.21 -6.53
N GLY A 175 0.31 -10.10 -5.79
CA GLY A 175 1.44 -10.86 -6.31
C GLY A 175 1.08 -11.66 -7.55
N ASP A 176 -0.02 -12.41 -7.51
CA ASP A 176 -0.51 -13.20 -8.65
C ASP A 176 -0.83 -12.31 -9.86
N ALA A 177 -1.41 -11.13 -9.62
CA ALA A 177 -1.68 -10.17 -10.69
C ALA A 177 -0.39 -9.63 -11.31
N ILE A 178 0.62 -9.34 -10.49
CA ILE A 178 1.94 -8.90 -10.99
C ILE A 178 2.60 -10.01 -11.81
N GLU A 179 2.51 -11.28 -11.40
CA GLU A 179 3.06 -12.43 -12.16
C GLU A 179 2.46 -12.55 -13.56
N VAL A 180 1.18 -12.24 -13.73
CA VAL A 180 0.54 -12.24 -15.05
C VAL A 180 0.94 -11.01 -15.89
N MET A 181 1.32 -9.90 -15.24
CA MET A 181 1.71 -8.66 -15.90
C MET A 181 3.17 -8.64 -16.35
N ILE A 182 4.02 -9.53 -15.82
CA ILE A 182 5.47 -9.55 -16.08
C ILE A 182 5.84 -10.31 -17.35
#